data_AF-A0A957V7R1-F1
#
_entry.id   AF-A0A957V7R1-F1
#
_cell.length_a   1.000
_cell.length_b   1.000
_cell.length_c   1.000
_cell.angle_alpha   90.00
_cell.angle_beta   90.00
_cell.angle_gamma   90.00
#
_symmetry.space_group_name_H-M   'P 1'
#
loop_
_entity.id
_entity.type
_entity.pdbx_description
1 polymer ?
#
loop_
_entity_poly.entity_id
_entity_poly.type
_entity_poly.pdbx_seq_one_letter_code
_entity_poly.pdbx_strand_id
1 'polypeptide(L)' 'RTVKRKDVALYLGKRRFFDEEIEERLENPGVAIGLVWTEAGGDITFFEATRVPGNKG' A
#
# COMPACT_ATOMS: atom_id res chain seq x y z
N ARG A 1 -24.48 3.87 24.89
CA ARG A 1 -23.59 4.99 24.51
C ARG A 1 -23.21 4.79 23.05
N THR A 2 -23.49 5.74 22.16
CA THR A 2 -23.24 5.59 20.72
C THR A 2 -21.87 6.15 20.37
N VAL A 3 -21.03 5.36 19.70
CA VAL A 3 -19.71 5.78 19.20
C VAL A 3 -19.85 6.15 17.72
N LYS A 4 -19.40 7.34 17.34
CA LYS A 4 -19.43 7.84 15.95
C LYS A 4 -18.05 7.65 15.31
N ARG A 5 -17.98 7.68 13.97
CA ARG A 5 -16.71 7.54 13.20
C ARG A 5 -15.58 8.42 13.73
N LYS A 6 -15.86 9.68 14.05
CA LYS A 6 -14.87 10.63 14.58
C LYS A 6 -14.31 10.24 15.95
N ASP A 7 -15.04 9.43 16.71
CA ASP A 7 -14.66 9.03 18.05
C ASP A 7 -13.69 7.83 18.04
N VAL A 8 -13.52 7.15 16.89
CA VAL A 8 -12.67 5.94 16.76
C VAL A 8 -11.22 6.21 17.18
N ALA A 9 -10.68 7.37 16.81
CA ALA A 9 -9.31 7.76 17.14
C ALA A 9 -9.08 7.91 18.66
N LEU A 10 -10.13 8.20 19.43
CA LEU A 10 -10.05 8.29 20.90
C LEU A 10 -9.80 6.92 21.54
N TYR A 11 -10.29 5.84 20.93
CA TYR A 11 -10.20 4.48 21.47
C TYR A 11 -9.06 3.68 20.86
N LEU A 12 -8.83 3.82 19.55
CA LEU A 12 -7.82 3.04 18.80
C LEU A 12 -6.53 3.82 18.56
N GLY A 13 -6.48 5.10 18.93
CA GLY A 13 -5.33 5.96 18.70
C GLY A 13 -5.23 6.44 17.25
N LYS A 14 -4.00 6.67 16.77
CA LYS A 14 -3.74 7.24 15.45
C LYS A 14 -4.13 6.27 14.33
N ARG A 15 -4.50 6.83 13.17
CA ARG A 15 -4.75 6.06 11.94
C ARG A 15 -3.49 5.26 11.58
N ARG A 16 -3.67 3.97 11.27
CA ARG A 16 -2.57 3.06 10.90
C ARG A 16 -2.34 2.96 9.40
N PHE A 17 -3.41 3.04 8.60
CA PHE A 17 -3.38 2.87 7.15
C PHE A 17 -3.68 4.20 6.48
N PHE A 18 -2.85 4.64 5.56
CA PHE A 18 -2.96 5.93 4.88
C PHE A 18 -3.23 5.67 3.40
N ASP A 19 -4.17 6.41 2.80
CA ASP A 19 -4.53 6.18 1.39
C ASP A 19 -3.54 6.89 0.46
N GLU A 20 -2.81 7.86 0.99
CA GLU A 20 -1.81 8.69 0.33
C GLU A 20 -0.59 7.87 -0.14
N GLU A 21 -0.27 6.76 0.53
CA GLU A 21 0.85 5.87 0.18
C GLU A 21 0.70 5.24 -1.22
N ILE A 22 -0.55 5.07 -1.68
CA ILE A 22 -0.84 4.48 -3.00
C ILE A 22 -0.49 5.46 -4.12
N GLU A 23 -0.79 6.74 -3.93
CA GLU A 23 -0.58 7.79 -4.92
C GLU A 23 0.91 8.12 -5.07
N GLU A 24 1.63 8.25 -3.95
CA GLU A 24 3.07 8.56 -3.95
C GLU A 24 3.92 7.49 -4.65
N ARG A 25 3.53 6.22 -4.58
CA ARG A 25 4.30 5.11 -5.17
C ARG A 25 4.12 4.96 -6.68
N LEU A 26 2.97 5.37 -7.22
CA LEU A 26 2.67 5.28 -8.64
C LEU A 26 3.52 6.22 -9.51
N GLU A 27 4.02 7.31 -8.92
CA GLU A 27 4.85 8.28 -9.62
C GLU A 27 6.28 7.79 -9.89
N ASN A 28 6.70 6.70 -9.23
CA ASN A 28 8.07 6.19 -9.33
C ASN A 28 8.25 5.29 -10.57
N PRO A 29 9.15 5.65 -11.51
CA PRO A 29 9.45 4.81 -12.66
C PRO A 29 9.96 3.42 -12.24
N GLY A 30 9.42 2.37 -12.85
CA GLY A 30 9.75 0.98 -12.48
C GLY A 30 8.86 0.40 -11.39
N VAL A 31 7.88 1.15 -10.87
CA VAL A 31 6.86 0.66 -9.94
C VAL A 31 5.55 0.37 -10.68
N ALA A 32 4.92 -0.77 -10.38
CA ALA A 32 3.60 -1.16 -10.89
C ALA A 32 2.71 -1.69 -9.77
N ILE A 33 1.40 -1.50 -9.90
CA ILE A 33 0.40 -2.08 -9.00
C ILE A 33 -0.03 -3.46 -9.51
N GLY A 34 -0.09 -4.44 -8.62
CA GLY A 34 -0.70 -5.74 -8.88
C GLY A 34 -1.65 -6.18 -7.76
N LEU A 35 -2.54 -7.10 -8.11
CA LEU A 35 -3.42 -7.78 -7.17
C LEU A 35 -2.82 -9.13 -6.83
N VAL A 36 -2.56 -9.37 -5.54
CA VAL A 36 -2.08 -10.67 -5.05
C VAL A 36 -3.18 -11.36 -4.25
N TRP A 37 -3.16 -12.69 -4.23
CA TRP A 37 -4.11 -13.52 -3.50
C TRP A 37 -3.39 -14.54 -2.62
N THR A 38 -3.88 -14.70 -1.39
CA THR A 38 -3.48 -15.72 -0.42
C THR A 38 -4.72 -16.40 0.15
N GLU A 39 -4.56 -17.48 0.91
CA GLU A 39 -5.69 -18.16 1.58
C GLU A 39 -6.48 -17.23 2.52
N ALA A 40 -5.83 -16.22 3.08
CA ALA A 40 -6.46 -15.24 3.97
C ALA A 40 -7.19 -14.11 3.20
N GLY A 41 -7.07 -14.04 1.88
CA GLY A 41 -7.67 -13.01 1.04
C GLY A 41 -6.68 -12.38 0.05
N GLY A 42 -7.14 -11.33 -0.62
CA GLY A 42 -6.35 -10.57 -1.59
C GLY A 42 -5.83 -9.24 -1.05
N ASP A 43 -4.73 -8.76 -1.62
CA ASP A 43 -4.12 -7.48 -1.29
C ASP A 43 -3.62 -6.74 -2.54
N ILE A 44 -3.58 -5.42 -2.46
CA ILE A 44 -2.94 -4.57 -3.47
C ILE A 44 -1.46 -4.48 -3.13
N THR A 45 -0.59 -4.87 -4.08
CA THR A 45 0.86 -4.88 -3.86
C THR A 45 1.59 -4.11 -4.94
N PHE A 46 2.65 -3.41 -4.54
CA PHE A 46 3.54 -2.68 -5.44
C PHE A 46 4.74 -3.54 -5.81
N PHE A 47 4.97 -3.69 -7.10
CA PHE A 47 6.14 -4.35 -7.67
C PHE A 47 7.12 -3.29 -8.14
N GLU A 48 8.36 -3.34 -7.67
CA GLU A 48 9.42 -2.41 -8.06
C GLU A 48 10.51 -3.14 -8.84
N ALA A 49 10.95 -2.55 -9.94
CA ALA A 49 12.02 -3.04 -10.78
C ALA A 49 13.05 -1.94 -11.07
N THR A 50 14.30 -2.18 -10.70
CA THR A 50 15.42 -1.28 -10.98
C THR A 50 16.32 -1.87 -12.06
N ARG A 51 16.64 -1.08 -13.10
CA ARG A 51 17.62 -1.47 -14.11
C ARG A 51 19.04 -1.25 -13.59
N VAL A 52 19.84 -2.30 -13.54
CA VAL A 52 21.28 -2.25 -13.23
C VAL A 52 22.12 -2.58 -14.47
N PRO A 53 23.33 -2.02 -14.65
CA PRO A 53 24.24 -2.45 -15.72
C PRO A 53 24.58 -3.94 -15.56
N GLY A 54 24.41 -4.72 -16.63
CA GLY A 54 24.68 -6.15 -16.63
C GLY A 54 25.17 -6.64 -17.99
N ASN A 55 25.99 -7.70 -17.99
CA ASN A 55 26.57 -8.30 -19.20
C ASN A 55 25.69 -9.41 -19.82
N LYS A 56 24.45 -9.55 -19.40
CA LYS A 56 23.51 -10.53 -19.97
C LYS A 56 22.15 -9.90 -20.21
N GLY A 57 21.86 -9.80 -21.49
CA GLY A 57 20.63 -9.46 -22.19
C GLY A 57 20.86 -9.89 -23.63
#